data_AF-A0A849R482-F1
#
_entry.id   AF-A0A849R482-F1
#
_cell.length_a   1.000
_cell.length_b   1.000
_cell.length_c   1.000
_cell.angle_alpha   90.00
_cell.angle_beta   90.00
_cell.angle_gamma   90.00
#
_symmetry.space_group_name_H-M   'P 1'
#
loop_
_entity.id
_entity.type
_entity.pdbx_description
1 polymer ?
#
loop_
_entity_poly.entity_id
_entity_poly.type
_entity_poly.pdbx_seq_one_letter_code
_entity_poly.pdbx_strand_id
1 'polypeptide(L)'
;MMENSKIQMVGFDTDKIGDFEMEKVNAVIEKTFADISKITEIETLKIHLKIHKSDGGRHKHSAHTHLMTKTGSFDCEDFEWNALASISKALETLEFQVKKQIDKKADVHKHNERLSKDTL
;
A
#
# COMPACT_ATOMS: atom_id res chain seq x y z
N MET A 1 21.13 0.04 -6.86
CA MET A 1 20.37 0.16 -8.11
C MET A 1 18.99 -0.42 -7.84
N MET A 2 17.97 0.44 -7.72
CA MET A 2 16.56 0.03 -7.55
C MET A 2 15.95 -0.16 -8.94
N GLU A 3 16.41 -1.16 -9.69
CA GLU A 3 15.86 -1.49 -11.00
C GLU A 3 14.93 -2.69 -10.82
N ASN A 4 13.62 -2.45 -10.79
CA ASN A 4 12.56 -3.30 -11.37
C ASN A 4 11.17 -3.08 -10.77
N SER A 5 11.04 -2.29 -9.70
CA SER A 5 9.73 -2.01 -9.13
C SER A 5 8.94 -1.01 -9.95
N LYS A 6 7.73 -1.39 -10.35
CA LYS A 6 6.85 -0.54 -11.18
C LYS A 6 5.74 0.07 -10.33
N ILE A 7 5.67 1.40 -10.29
CA ILE A 7 4.52 2.12 -9.73
C ILE A 7 3.58 2.46 -10.89
N GLN A 8 2.31 2.11 -10.76
CA GLN A 8 1.28 2.39 -11.76
C GLN A 8 0.08 3.05 -11.06
N MET A 9 -0.15 4.32 -11.35
CA MET A 9 -1.38 5.00 -10.93
C MET A 9 -2.41 4.90 -12.07
N VAL A 10 -3.63 4.47 -11.76
CA VAL A 10 -4.71 4.22 -12.74
C VAL A 10 -5.99 4.92 -12.26
N GLY A 11 -6.79 5.47 -13.19
CA GLY A 11 -8.08 6.10 -12.87
C GLY A 11 -8.00 7.41 -12.09
N PHE A 12 -6.81 8.01 -12.04
CA PHE A 12 -6.63 9.32 -11.42
C PHE A 12 -7.37 10.38 -12.24
N ASP A 13 -8.46 10.95 -11.70
CA ASP A 13 -9.04 12.21 -12.19
C ASP A 13 -8.04 13.34 -11.84
N THR A 14 -6.92 13.39 -12.56
CA THR A 14 -5.85 14.40 -12.38
C THR A 14 -6.40 15.82 -12.45
N ASP A 15 -7.47 16.00 -13.20
CA ASP A 15 -8.11 17.29 -13.43
C ASP A 15 -8.82 17.84 -12.19
N LYS A 16 -9.03 16.99 -11.16
CA LYS A 16 -9.71 17.36 -9.90
C LYS A 16 -8.77 17.42 -8.71
N ILE A 17 -7.50 17.07 -8.88
CA ILE A 17 -6.51 17.05 -7.81
C ILE A 17 -5.44 18.06 -8.20
N GLY A 18 -5.31 19.13 -7.42
CA GLY A 18 -4.33 20.17 -7.72
C GLY A 18 -2.90 19.64 -7.61
N ASP A 19 -1.96 20.32 -8.27
CA ASP A 19 -0.53 19.94 -8.28
C ASP A 19 0.04 19.75 -6.85
N PHE A 20 -0.37 20.60 -5.91
CA PHE A 20 0.03 20.50 -4.51
C PHE A 20 -0.46 19.22 -3.81
N GLU A 21 -1.66 18.74 -4.15
CA GLU A 21 -2.17 17.48 -3.61
C GLU A 21 -1.45 16.29 -4.25
N MET A 22 -1.10 16.37 -5.53
CA MET A 22 -0.28 15.37 -6.22
C MET A 22 1.12 15.22 -5.62
N GLU A 23 1.79 16.33 -5.30
CA GLU A 23 3.10 16.29 -4.62
C GLU A 23 3.02 15.53 -3.28
N LYS A 24 1.96 15.76 -2.51
CA LYS A 24 1.73 15.04 -1.25
C LYS A 24 1.44 13.56 -1.47
N VAL A 25 0.63 13.23 -2.48
CA VAL A 25 0.35 11.83 -2.85
C VAL A 25 1.66 11.12 -3.20
N ASN A 26 2.51 11.73 -4.01
CA ASN A 26 3.81 11.17 -4.38
C ASN A 26 4.71 10.98 -3.16
N ALA A 27 4.79 11.97 -2.26
CA ALA A 27 5.59 11.86 -1.04
C ALA A 27 5.12 10.71 -0.13
N VAL A 28 3.80 10.49 0.00
CA VAL A 28 3.26 9.37 0.77
C VAL A 28 3.59 8.04 0.10
N ILE A 29 3.43 7.95 -1.22
CA ILE A 29 3.78 6.74 -1.99
C ILE A 29 5.26 6.41 -1.84
N GLU A 30 6.14 7.38 -2.02
CA GLU A 30 7.59 7.21 -1.88
C GLU A 30 7.96 6.74 -0.48
N LYS A 31 7.35 7.33 0.56
CA LYS A 31 7.57 6.92 1.95
C LYS A 31 7.13 5.47 2.17
N THR A 32 5.90 5.13 1.80
CA THR A 32 5.37 3.76 1.94
C THR A 32 6.23 2.76 1.16
N PHE A 33 6.65 3.13 -0.04
CA PHE A 33 7.51 2.31 -0.88
C PHE A 33 8.89 2.09 -0.24
N ALA A 34 9.51 3.15 0.27
CA ALA A 34 10.78 3.06 0.98
C ALA A 34 10.67 2.18 2.23
N ASP A 35 9.59 2.29 3.00
CA ASP A 35 9.39 1.50 4.21
C ASP A 35 9.12 0.02 3.93
N ILE A 36 8.33 -0.30 2.90
CA ILE A 36 8.08 -1.68 2.47
C ILE A 36 9.32 -2.30 1.81
N SER A 37 10.09 -1.53 1.03
CA SER A 37 11.29 -2.04 0.36
C SER A 37 12.41 -2.48 1.31
N LYS A 38 12.41 -1.97 2.56
CA LYS A 38 13.34 -2.39 3.62
C LYS A 38 13.06 -3.81 4.12
N ILE A 39 11.83 -4.31 3.94
CA ILE A 39 11.37 -5.59 4.52
C ILE A 39 11.07 -6.63 3.45
N THR A 40 10.69 -6.22 2.23
CA THR A 40 10.45 -7.14 1.12
C THR A 40 10.68 -6.46 -0.23
N GLU A 41 11.02 -7.27 -1.24
CA GLU A 41 11.17 -6.80 -2.61
C GLU A 41 9.78 -6.51 -3.22
N ILE A 42 9.58 -5.28 -3.68
CA ILE A 42 8.33 -4.83 -4.31
C ILE A 42 8.43 -5.03 -5.81
N GLU A 43 7.47 -5.74 -6.39
CA GLU A 43 7.39 -5.97 -7.83
C GLU A 43 6.56 -4.89 -8.51
N THR A 44 5.37 -4.62 -7.97
CA THR A 44 4.44 -3.64 -8.55
C THR A 44 3.52 -3.05 -7.49
N LEU A 45 3.26 -1.75 -7.55
CA LEU A 45 2.20 -1.08 -6.81
C LEU A 45 1.23 -0.44 -7.80
N LYS A 46 -0.05 -0.83 -7.72
CA LYS A 46 -1.14 -0.21 -8.47
C LYS A 46 -2.02 0.58 -7.52
N ILE A 47 -2.33 1.82 -7.87
CA ILE A 47 -3.24 2.67 -7.10
C ILE A 47 -4.35 3.13 -8.03
N HIS A 48 -5.58 2.78 -7.70
CA HIS A 48 -6.77 3.17 -8.42
C HIS A 48 -7.62 4.12 -7.58
N LEU A 49 -7.66 5.39 -7.95
CA LEU A 49 -8.55 6.36 -7.32
C LEU A 49 -9.83 6.50 -8.14
N LYS A 50 -11.01 6.58 -7.50
CA LYS A 50 -12.28 6.84 -8.18
C LYS A 50 -13.18 7.72 -7.33
N ILE A 51 -14.10 8.43 -7.96
CA ILE A 51 -15.25 9.02 -7.25
C ILE A 51 -16.26 7.90 -6.98
N HIS A 52 -16.47 7.61 -5.70
CA HIS A 52 -17.40 6.60 -5.22
C HIS A 52 -18.83 7.15 -5.06
N LYS A 53 -18.98 8.36 -4.52
CA LYS A 53 -20.28 9.02 -4.33
C LYS A 53 -20.13 10.54 -4.44
N SER A 54 -21.15 11.23 -4.92
CA SER A 54 -21.23 12.70 -4.85
C SER A 54 -22.41 13.11 -3.98
N ASP A 55 -22.21 14.07 -3.09
CA ASP A 55 -23.26 14.60 -2.20
C ASP A 55 -23.02 16.09 -1.92
N GLY A 56 -24.03 16.94 -2.20
CA GLY A 56 -23.98 18.36 -1.88
C GLY A 56 -22.75 19.12 -2.40
N GLY A 57 -22.24 18.77 -3.60
CA GLY A 57 -21.03 19.38 -4.17
C GLY A 57 -19.70 18.82 -3.66
N ARG A 58 -19.73 17.81 -2.78
CA ARG A 58 -18.54 17.08 -2.32
C ARG A 58 -18.48 15.70 -2.97
N HIS A 59 -17.28 15.22 -3.21
CA HIS A 59 -17.03 13.89 -3.75
C HIS A 59 -16.41 12.99 -2.68
N LYS A 60 -17.01 11.83 -2.45
CA LYS A 60 -16.41 10.74 -1.71
C LYS A 60 -15.57 9.94 -2.70
N HIS A 61 -14.29 9.80 -2.41
CA HIS A 61 -13.32 9.05 -3.18
C HIS A 61 -13.17 7.64 -2.62
N SER A 62 -12.85 6.69 -3.50
CA SER A 62 -12.39 5.33 -3.21
C SER A 62 -10.97 5.22 -3.73
N ALA A 63 -10.04 4.77 -2.89
CA ALA A 63 -8.68 4.43 -3.27
C ALA A 63 -8.50 2.92 -3.10
N HIS A 64 -8.31 2.22 -4.21
CA HIS A 64 -7.99 0.80 -4.25
C HIS A 64 -6.51 0.61 -4.55
N THR A 65 -5.77 0.00 -3.63
CA THR A 65 -4.34 -0.27 -3.78
C THR A 65 -4.12 -1.78 -3.92
N HIS A 66 -3.24 -2.14 -4.85
CA HIS A 66 -2.82 -3.51 -5.09
C HIS A 66 -1.30 -3.57 -5.16
N LEU A 67 -0.69 -4.25 -4.21
CA LEU A 67 0.75 -4.38 -4.07
C LEU A 67 1.17 -5.83 -4.29
N MET A 68 2.09 -6.02 -5.23
CA MET A 68 2.77 -7.28 -5.48
C MET A 68 4.17 -7.19 -4.89
N THR A 69 4.49 -8.14 -4.02
CA THR A 69 5.83 -8.33 -3.45
C THR A 69 6.26 -9.76 -3.63
N LYS A 70 7.56 -10.02 -3.46
CA LYS A 70 8.11 -11.38 -3.43
C LYS A 70 7.47 -12.26 -2.35
N THR A 71 6.92 -11.68 -1.29
CA THR A 71 6.35 -12.42 -0.16
C THR A 71 4.85 -12.68 -0.27
N GLY A 72 4.17 -12.06 -1.23
CA GLY A 72 2.74 -12.16 -1.46
C GLY A 72 2.14 -10.90 -2.11
N SER A 73 0.84 -10.97 -2.38
CA SER A 73 0.01 -9.85 -2.84
C SER A 73 -0.82 -9.27 -1.71
N PHE A 74 -1.04 -7.96 -1.73
CA PHE A 74 -1.81 -7.23 -0.73
C PHE A 74 -2.76 -6.26 -1.41
N ASP A 75 -4.01 -6.27 -0.98
CA ASP A 75 -5.09 -5.45 -1.52
C ASP A 75 -5.72 -4.64 -0.39
N CYS A 76 -6.04 -3.38 -0.67
CA CYS A 76 -6.75 -2.51 0.25
C CYS A 76 -7.67 -1.57 -0.51
N GLU A 77 -8.86 -1.33 0.03
CA GLU A 77 -9.77 -0.28 -0.42
C GLU A 77 -10.12 0.62 0.76
N ASP A 78 -9.98 1.93 0.58
CA ASP A 78 -10.39 2.93 1.57
C ASP A 78 -11.22 4.03 0.92
N PHE A 79 -12.14 4.61 1.70
CA PHE A 79 -13.06 5.64 1.24
C PHE A 79 -12.99 6.90 2.08
N GLU A 80 -12.73 8.05 1.45
CA GLU A 80 -12.67 9.34 2.14
C GLU A 80 -13.25 10.47 1.29
N TRP A 81 -13.66 11.57 1.92
CA TRP A 81 -14.16 12.76 1.21
C TRP A 81 -13.07 13.62 0.57
N ASN A 82 -11.81 13.18 0.65
CA ASN A 82 -10.66 13.82 0.06
C ASN A 82 -9.78 12.73 -0.57
N ALA A 83 -9.33 12.97 -1.81
CA ALA A 83 -8.52 12.03 -2.58
C ALA A 83 -7.22 11.66 -1.87
N LEU A 84 -6.45 12.65 -1.40
CA LEU A 84 -5.22 12.43 -0.65
C LEU A 84 -5.48 11.59 0.61
N ALA A 85 -6.53 11.91 1.38
CA ALA A 85 -6.87 11.15 2.57
C ALA A 85 -7.18 9.68 2.25
N SER A 86 -7.94 9.41 1.18
CA SER A 86 -8.25 8.03 0.78
C SER A 86 -6.99 7.25 0.37
N ILE A 87 -6.08 7.86 -0.38
CA ILE A 87 -4.83 7.22 -0.82
C ILE A 87 -3.91 6.96 0.37
N SER A 88 -3.71 7.97 1.22
CA SER A 88 -2.83 7.84 2.38
C SER A 88 -3.30 6.72 3.29
N LYS A 89 -4.60 6.66 3.57
CA LYS A 89 -5.17 5.62 4.42
C LYS A 89 -5.05 4.22 3.81
N ALA A 90 -5.32 4.11 2.50
CA ALA A 90 -5.14 2.84 1.78
C ALA A 90 -3.68 2.36 1.83
N LEU A 91 -2.71 3.26 1.67
CA LEU A 91 -1.28 2.95 1.72
C LEU A 91 -0.77 2.63 3.13
N GLU A 92 -1.25 3.32 4.15
CA GLU A 92 -0.95 3.02 5.56
C GLU A 92 -1.49 1.63 5.96
N THR A 93 -2.72 1.32 5.56
CA THR A 93 -3.33 0.01 5.78
C THR A 93 -2.52 -1.08 5.06
N LEU A 94 -2.13 -0.83 3.81
CA LEU A 94 -1.32 -1.74 3.02
C LEU A 94 0.04 -2.01 3.68
N GLU A 95 0.74 -0.98 4.14
CA GLU A 95 2.01 -1.09 4.86
C GLU A 95 1.87 -1.94 6.13
N PHE A 96 0.81 -1.70 6.91
CA PHE A 96 0.52 -2.49 8.11
C PHE A 96 0.29 -3.97 7.79
N GLN A 97 -0.46 -4.28 6.72
CA GLN A 97 -0.71 -5.66 6.30
C GLN A 97 0.58 -6.38 5.92
N VAL A 98 1.48 -5.72 5.19
CA VAL A 98 2.78 -6.30 4.82
C VAL A 98 3.61 -6.62 6.05
N LYS A 99 3.78 -5.64 6.95
CA LYS A 99 4.54 -5.83 8.20
C LYS A 99 3.99 -6.99 9.02
N LYS A 100 2.67 -7.03 9.22
CA LYS A 100 1.98 -8.10 9.95
C LYS A 100 2.20 -9.48 9.33
N GLN A 101 2.25 -9.58 8.00
CA GLN A 101 2.48 -10.85 7.32
C GLN A 101 3.93 -11.34 7.48
N ILE A 102 4.90 -10.42 7.45
CA ILE A 102 6.31 -10.75 7.65
C ILE A 102 6.56 -11.19 9.10
N ASP A 103 6.00 -10.46 10.07
CA ASP A 103 6.12 -10.81 11.50
C ASP A 103 5.55 -12.20 11.79
N LYS A 104 4.37 -12.52 11.24
CA LYS A 104 3.78 -13.86 11.36
C LYS A 104 4.69 -14.96 10.82
N LYS A 105 5.33 -14.74 9.66
CA LYS A 105 6.25 -15.73 9.07
C LYS A 105 7.50 -15.92 9.95
N ALA A 106 8.02 -14.84 10.53
CA ALA A 106 9.17 -14.90 11.44
C ALA A 106 8.84 -15.66 12.74
N ASP A 107 7.66 -15.45 13.30
CA ASP A 107 7.23 -16.16 14.52
C ASP A 107 7.03 -17.66 14.29
N VAL A 108 6.43 -18.05 13.17
CA VAL A 108 6.28 -19.45 12.77
C VAL A 108 7.65 -20.12 12.60
N HIS A 109 8.61 -19.43 11.96
CA HIS A 109 9.95 -19.97 11.78
C HIS A 109 10.65 -20.24 13.13
N LYS A 110 10.61 -19.27 14.06
CA LYS A 110 11.18 -19.42 15.41
C LYS A 110 10.54 -20.57 16.19
N HIS A 111 9.22 -20.75 16.05
CA HIS A 111 8.52 -21.85 16.72
C HIS A 111 8.99 -23.22 16.21
N ASN A 112 9.13 -23.37 14.89
CA ASN A 112 9.60 -24.61 14.27
C ASN A 112 11.06 -24.92 14.63
N GLU A 113 11.93 -23.91 14.68
CA GLU A 113 13.33 -24.10 15.11
C GLU A 113 13.44 -24.62 16.56
N ARG A 114 12.60 -24.11 17.47
CA ARG A 114 12.58 -24.58 18.87
C ARG A 114 12.17 -26.06 18.96
N LEU A 115 11.07 -26.43 18.31
CA LEU A 115 10.61 -27.83 18.27
C LEU A 115 11.66 -28.79 17.70
N SER A 116 12.43 -28.36 16.68
CA SER A 116 13.50 -29.18 16.10
C SER A 116 14.68 -29.42 17.04
N LYS A 117 14.96 -28.49 17.96
CA LYS A 117 16.05 -28.60 18.94
C LYS A 117 15.69 -29.46 20.14
N ASP A 118 14.39 -29.52 20.48
CA ASP A 118 13.89 -30.32 21.61
C ASP A 118 13.67 -31.80 21.25
N THR A 119 13.85 -32.18 19.98
CA THR A 119 13.67 -33.57 19.48
C THR A 119 15.01 -34.31 19.25
N LEU A 120 16.14 -33.71 19.65
CA LEU A 120 17.50 -34.29 19.59
C LEU A 120 18.10 -34.40 21.00
#